data_AF-A0A946BNY6-F1
#
_entry.id   AF-A0A946BNY6-F1
#
_cell.length_a   1.000
_cell.length_b   1.000
_cell.length_c   1.000
_cell.angle_alpha   90.00
_cell.angle_beta   90.00
_cell.angle_gamma   90.00
#
_symmetry.space_group_name_H-M   'P 1'
#
loop_
_entity.id
_entity.type
_entity.pdbx_description
1 polymer ?
#
loop_
_entity_poly.entity_id
_entity_poly.type
_entity_poly.pdbx_seq_one_letter_code
_entity_poly.pdbx_strand_id
1 'polypeptide(L)'
;MLSERKNNLSSMLHLLGLCSAFLSVLFVVNNFLIFGFDAPGVVNVLGLNKIFGVESLKGGYSSGLYIVGLVQTAAVFGVTFWACFHTIKKGQLRLDAARLDWLSAYVIRAAFWAVLIVGVADAIMSFMRVEDFHKTVFGDLGGAIIALPSSRGIYIHVPLIIVAALIALRDKSVSLVWLTLLVVIAEFLIVVGRFIYGYEQTFMGDL
;
A
#
# COMPACT_ATOMS: atom_id res chain seq x y z
N MET A 1 -31.18 -30.06 17.74
CA MET A 1 -29.77 -30.34 17.37
C MET A 1 -29.74 -30.88 15.96
N LEU A 2 -29.74 -30.01 14.95
CA LEU A 2 -29.54 -30.43 13.57
C LEU A 2 -28.03 -30.49 13.33
N SER A 3 -27.57 -31.72 13.09
CA SER A 3 -26.22 -32.01 12.61
C SER A 3 -26.02 -31.31 11.26
N GLU A 4 -25.40 -30.14 11.30
CA GLU A 4 -24.83 -29.48 10.13
C GLU A 4 -23.82 -30.45 9.50
N ARG A 5 -24.26 -31.14 8.44
CA ARG A 5 -23.39 -31.93 7.58
C ARG A 5 -22.29 -30.98 7.10
N LYS A 6 -21.06 -31.17 7.61
CA LYS A 6 -19.87 -30.42 7.24
C LYS A 6 -19.71 -30.50 5.72
N ASN A 7 -20.19 -29.48 5.01
CA ASN A 7 -20.16 -29.46 3.56
C ASN A 7 -18.73 -29.12 3.17
N ASN A 8 -17.94 -30.13 2.75
CA ASN A 8 -16.52 -29.97 2.42
C ASN A 8 -16.29 -28.81 1.42
N LEU A 9 -17.24 -28.61 0.49
CA LEU A 9 -17.24 -27.51 -0.45
C LEU A 9 -17.28 -26.13 0.25
N SER A 10 -18.13 -25.95 1.26
CA SER A 10 -18.23 -24.68 2.01
C SER A 10 -16.95 -24.41 2.80
N SER A 11 -16.33 -25.44 3.38
CA SER A 11 -15.04 -25.30 4.06
C SER A 11 -13.91 -24.93 3.08
N MET A 12 -13.89 -25.53 1.88
CA MET A 12 -12.90 -25.18 0.85
C MET A 12 -13.07 -23.75 0.34
N LEU A 13 -14.31 -23.32 0.08
CA LEU A 13 -14.59 -21.94 -0.34
C LEU A 13 -14.20 -20.93 0.76
N HIS A 14 -14.45 -21.26 2.02
CA HIS A 14 -14.06 -20.41 3.14
C HIS A 14 -12.54 -20.27 3.26
N LEU A 15 -11.80 -21.38 3.14
CA LEU A 15 -10.34 -21.38 3.13
C LEU A 15 -9.80 -20.51 1.99
N LEU A 16 -10.31 -20.71 0.76
CA LEU A 16 -9.87 -19.97 -0.41
C LEU A 16 -10.12 -18.47 -0.27
N GLY A 17 -11.29 -18.09 0.24
CA GLY A 17 -11.63 -16.68 0.49
C GLY A 17 -10.70 -16.02 1.50
N LEU A 18 -10.47 -16.66 2.65
CA LEU A 18 -9.57 -16.13 3.68
C LEU A 18 -8.12 -16.08 3.18
N CYS A 19 -7.63 -17.16 2.57
CA CYS A 19 -6.28 -17.19 2.01
C CYS A 19 -6.10 -16.08 0.97
N SER A 20 -7.05 -15.91 0.05
CA SER A 20 -6.97 -14.86 -0.97
C SER A 20 -6.87 -13.46 -0.34
N ALA A 21 -7.76 -13.14 0.61
CA ALA A 21 -7.78 -11.83 1.26
C ALA A 21 -6.49 -11.54 2.05
N PHE A 22 -6.06 -12.46 2.91
CA PHE A 22 -4.86 -12.23 3.73
C PHE A 22 -3.57 -12.28 2.91
N LEU A 23 -3.48 -13.15 1.90
CA LEU A 23 -2.34 -13.18 1.00
C LEU A 23 -2.24 -11.89 0.17
N SER A 24 -3.37 -11.30 -0.23
CA SER A 24 -3.39 -10.00 -0.92
C SER A 24 -2.81 -8.89 -0.04
N VAL A 25 -3.23 -8.80 1.23
CA VAL A 25 -2.66 -7.83 2.18
C VAL A 25 -1.16 -8.06 2.37
N LEU A 26 -0.76 -9.32 2.57
CA LEU A 26 0.65 -9.67 2.75
C LEU A 26 1.48 -9.36 1.50
N PHE A 27 0.92 -9.55 0.31
CA PHE A 27 1.57 -9.24 -0.96
C PHE A 27 1.88 -7.74 -1.09
N VAL A 28 0.94 -6.87 -0.73
CA VAL A 28 1.17 -5.42 -0.74
C VAL A 28 2.32 -5.03 0.20
N VAL A 29 2.31 -5.56 1.43
CA VAL A 29 3.39 -5.31 2.41
C VAL A 29 4.72 -5.86 1.90
N ASN A 30 4.73 -7.07 1.34
CA ASN A 30 5.93 -7.70 0.81
C ASN A 30 6.53 -6.88 -0.35
N ASN A 31 5.71 -6.39 -1.28
CA ASN A 31 6.18 -5.54 -2.37
C ASN A 31 6.76 -4.23 -1.87
N PHE A 32 6.10 -3.60 -0.88
CA PHE A 32 6.64 -2.39 -0.27
C PHE A 32 8.03 -2.62 0.33
N LEU A 33 8.25 -3.76 0.99
CA LEU A 33 9.56 -4.11 1.54
C LEU A 33 10.60 -4.40 0.44
N ILE A 34 10.21 -5.08 -0.64
CA ILE A 34 11.12 -5.38 -1.76
C ILE A 34 11.56 -4.09 -2.45
N PHE A 35 10.62 -3.24 -2.87
CA PHE A 35 10.95 -2.04 -3.65
C PHE A 35 11.41 -0.87 -2.78
N GLY A 36 10.95 -0.77 -1.54
CA GLY A 36 11.30 0.32 -0.62
C GLY A 36 12.62 0.10 0.13
N PHE A 37 12.93 -1.14 0.51
CA PHE A 37 14.09 -1.48 1.34
C PHE A 37 15.04 -2.49 0.68
N ASP A 38 14.90 -2.73 -0.63
CA ASP A 38 15.68 -3.74 -1.38
C ASP A 38 15.62 -5.14 -0.73
N ALA A 39 14.51 -5.48 -0.05
CA ALA A 39 14.39 -6.77 0.62
C ALA A 39 14.42 -7.93 -0.41
N PRO A 40 15.03 -9.08 -0.07
CA PRO A 40 15.20 -10.19 -1.01
C PRO A 40 13.87 -10.80 -1.46
N GLY A 41 12.80 -10.69 -0.65
CA GLY A 41 11.50 -11.23 -1.00
C GLY A 41 11.42 -12.76 -0.93
N VAL A 42 10.19 -13.27 -0.95
CA VAL A 42 9.89 -14.70 -0.76
C VAL A 42 10.47 -15.58 -1.89
N VAL A 43 10.44 -15.09 -3.13
CA VAL A 43 10.89 -15.84 -4.32
C VAL A 43 12.41 -16.05 -4.28
N ASN A 44 13.17 -15.05 -3.84
CA ASN A 44 14.61 -15.12 -3.80
C ASN A 44 15.12 -15.98 -2.64
N VAL A 45 14.49 -15.86 -1.47
CA VAL A 45 14.83 -16.65 -0.27
C VAL A 45 14.57 -18.14 -0.49
N LEU A 46 13.46 -18.48 -1.16
CA LEU A 46 13.13 -19.87 -1.50
C LEU A 46 13.90 -20.40 -2.73
N GLY A 47 14.73 -19.57 -3.39
CA GLY A 47 15.47 -19.97 -4.58
C GLY A 47 14.58 -20.31 -5.78
N LEU A 48 13.32 -19.85 -5.78
CA LEU A 48 12.32 -20.14 -6.81
C LEU A 48 12.49 -19.26 -8.07
N ASN A 49 13.53 -18.42 -8.12
CA ASN A 49 13.83 -17.53 -9.25
C ASN A 49 13.84 -18.27 -10.61
N LYS A 50 14.37 -19.51 -10.63
CA LYS A 50 14.41 -20.35 -11.84
C LYS A 50 13.05 -20.89 -12.28
N ILE A 51 12.10 -21.04 -11.36
CA ILE A 51 10.76 -21.59 -11.63
C ILE A 51 9.81 -20.48 -12.11
N PHE A 52 9.94 -19.27 -11.57
CA PHE A 52 9.09 -18.13 -11.95
C PHE A 52 9.69 -17.23 -13.04
N GLY A 53 10.87 -17.57 -13.57
CA GLY A 53 11.51 -16.82 -14.66
C GLY A 53 11.89 -15.38 -14.27
N VAL A 54 12.05 -15.11 -12.98
CA VAL A 54 12.41 -13.79 -12.46
C VAL A 54 13.93 -13.66 -12.51
N GLU A 55 14.45 -12.66 -13.23
CA GLU A 55 15.87 -12.32 -13.21
C GLU A 55 16.34 -12.12 -11.76
N SER A 56 17.41 -12.81 -11.40
CA SER A 56 18.01 -12.70 -10.07
C SER A 56 18.60 -11.31 -9.88
N LEU A 57 17.83 -10.39 -9.27
CA LEU A 57 18.28 -9.04 -9.01
C LEU A 57 19.03 -8.94 -7.66
N LYS A 58 20.22 -8.32 -7.77
CA LYS A 58 21.22 -7.91 -6.77
C LYS A 58 21.68 -9.01 -5.81
N GLY A 59 22.73 -9.74 -6.23
CA GLY A 59 23.61 -10.42 -5.28
C GLY A 59 24.32 -9.41 -4.39
N GLY A 60 24.25 -9.60 -3.07
CA GLY A 60 24.86 -8.71 -2.07
C GLY A 60 24.01 -8.43 -0.82
N TYR A 61 23.16 -9.37 -0.40
CA TYR A 61 22.34 -9.18 0.80
C TYR A 61 23.21 -9.22 2.06
N SER A 62 23.20 -8.13 2.82
CA SER A 62 23.69 -8.12 4.20
C SER A 62 22.93 -9.16 5.05
N SER A 63 23.57 -9.68 6.10
CA SER A 63 23.00 -10.67 7.03
C SER A 63 21.61 -10.25 7.54
N GLY A 64 21.39 -8.94 7.73
CA GLY A 64 20.11 -8.39 8.16
C GLY A 64 19.00 -8.49 7.12
N LEU A 65 19.28 -8.25 5.83
CA LEU A 65 18.29 -8.36 4.76
C LEU A 65 17.83 -9.81 4.55
N TYR A 66 18.72 -10.77 4.79
CA TYR A 66 18.37 -12.19 4.73
C TYR A 66 17.37 -12.58 5.82
N ILE A 67 17.52 -12.04 7.04
CA ILE A 67 16.55 -12.24 8.14
C ILE A 67 15.18 -11.68 7.75
N VAL A 68 15.12 -10.49 7.15
CA VAL A 68 13.87 -9.90 6.65
C VAL A 68 13.21 -10.82 5.61
N GLY A 69 14.00 -11.38 4.70
CA GLY A 69 13.53 -12.37 3.71
C GLY A 69 12.96 -13.64 4.33
N LEU A 70 13.62 -14.17 5.37
CA LEU A 70 13.11 -15.33 6.11
C LEU A 70 11.79 -15.01 6.82
N VAL A 71 11.67 -13.82 7.42
CA VAL A 71 10.43 -13.36 8.06
C VAL A 71 9.30 -13.20 7.02
N GLN A 72 9.59 -12.64 5.84
CA GLN A 72 8.61 -12.53 4.74
C GLN A 72 8.09 -13.91 4.32
N THR A 73 9.00 -14.87 4.19
CA THR A 73 8.66 -16.25 3.81
C THR A 73 7.85 -16.94 4.90
N ALA A 74 8.27 -16.80 6.16
CA ALA A 74 7.54 -17.33 7.31
C ALA A 74 6.14 -16.71 7.46
N ALA A 75 5.97 -15.44 7.13
CA ALA A 75 4.66 -14.77 7.15
C ALA A 75 3.69 -15.38 6.13
N VAL A 76 4.15 -15.70 4.91
CA VAL A 76 3.30 -16.34 3.89
C VAL A 76 2.83 -17.72 4.35
N PHE A 77 3.74 -18.54 4.85
CA PHE A 77 3.39 -19.85 5.39
C PHE A 77 2.52 -19.76 6.65
N GLY A 78 2.80 -18.80 7.53
CA GLY A 78 2.04 -18.55 8.75
C GLY A 78 0.59 -18.16 8.47
N VAL A 79 0.35 -17.24 7.53
CA VAL A 79 -0.99 -16.84 7.11
C VAL A 79 -1.76 -18.01 6.50
N THR A 80 -1.10 -18.77 5.61
CA THR A 80 -1.72 -19.93 4.95
C THR A 80 -2.07 -21.03 5.95
N PHE A 81 -1.15 -21.32 6.89
CA PHE A 81 -1.36 -22.31 7.94
C PHE A 81 -2.46 -21.88 8.91
N TRP A 82 -2.48 -20.60 9.31
CA TRP A 82 -3.52 -20.05 10.17
C TRP A 82 -4.90 -20.15 9.52
N ALA A 83 -5.02 -19.77 8.24
CA ALA A 83 -6.28 -19.88 7.50
C ALA A 83 -6.77 -21.34 7.40
N CYS A 84 -5.85 -22.28 7.16
CA CYS A 84 -6.14 -23.71 7.14
C CYS A 84 -6.64 -24.22 8.50
N PHE A 85 -5.93 -23.90 9.58
CA PHE A 85 -6.30 -24.31 10.93
C PHE A 85 -7.62 -23.70 11.38
N HIS A 86 -7.84 -22.42 11.08
CA HIS A 86 -9.06 -21.70 11.43
C HIS A 86 -10.29 -22.32 10.74
N THR A 87 -10.16 -22.69 9.47
CA THR A 87 -11.23 -23.33 8.69
C THR A 87 -11.59 -24.72 9.25
N ILE A 88 -10.61 -25.49 9.72
CA ILE A 88 -10.83 -26.86 10.23
C ILE A 88 -11.57 -26.86 11.58
N LYS A 89 -11.34 -25.85 12.44
CA LYS A 89 -11.77 -25.84 13.86
C LYS A 89 -13.13 -25.23 14.18
N LYS A 90 -13.97 -24.89 13.18
CA LYS A 90 -15.31 -24.23 13.27
C LYS A 90 -15.28 -22.72 12.96
N GLY A 91 -14.95 -22.37 11.72
CA GLY A 91 -15.12 -21.00 11.23
C GLY A 91 -16.61 -20.62 11.19
N GLN A 92 -17.01 -19.60 11.94
CA GLN A 92 -18.34 -19.00 11.79
C GLN A 92 -18.28 -18.08 10.57
N LEU A 93 -18.66 -18.60 9.38
CA LEU A 93 -18.59 -17.84 8.10
C LEU A 93 -19.17 -16.42 8.21
N ARG A 94 -20.24 -16.25 8.99
CA ARG A 94 -20.88 -14.94 9.18
C ARG A 94 -20.03 -13.95 9.97
N LEU A 95 -19.25 -14.41 10.95
CA LEU A 95 -18.34 -13.58 11.71
C LEU A 95 -17.13 -13.17 10.86
N ASP A 96 -16.61 -14.10 10.06
CA ASP A 96 -15.48 -13.85 9.16
C ASP A 96 -15.88 -12.91 8.01
N ALA A 97 -17.08 -13.07 7.46
CA ALA A 97 -17.64 -12.12 6.50
C ALA A 97 -17.77 -10.71 7.10
N ALA A 98 -18.25 -10.58 8.34
CA ALA A 98 -18.34 -9.28 9.02
C ALA A 98 -16.97 -8.63 9.25
N ARG A 99 -15.94 -9.43 9.54
CA ARG A 99 -14.55 -8.93 9.69
C ARG A 99 -13.98 -8.45 8.35
N LEU A 100 -14.19 -9.21 7.28
CA LEU A 100 -13.73 -8.85 5.94
C LEU A 100 -14.47 -7.63 5.39
N ASP A 101 -15.77 -7.51 5.66
CA ASP A 101 -16.56 -6.32 5.32
C ASP A 101 -16.03 -5.08 6.04
N TRP A 102 -15.79 -5.17 7.35
CA TRP A 102 -15.19 -4.08 8.12
C TRP A 102 -13.78 -3.72 7.62
N LEU A 103 -12.95 -4.72 7.30
CA LEU A 103 -11.60 -4.52 6.77
C LEU A 103 -11.64 -3.81 5.41
N SER A 104 -12.49 -4.28 4.49
CA SER A 104 -12.67 -3.68 3.17
C SER A 104 -13.11 -2.22 3.30
N ALA A 105 -14.12 -1.96 4.14
CA ALA A 105 -14.58 -0.60 4.41
C ALA A 105 -13.45 0.27 5.01
N TYR A 106 -12.60 -0.28 5.87
CA TYR A 106 -11.44 0.43 6.41
C TYR A 106 -10.40 0.76 5.34
N VAL A 107 -10.04 -0.20 4.48
CA VAL A 107 -9.08 0.01 3.38
C VAL A 107 -9.56 1.12 2.45
N ILE A 108 -10.85 1.14 2.10
CA ILE A 108 -11.43 2.20 1.25
C ILE A 108 -11.29 3.58 1.92
N ARG A 109 -11.59 3.69 3.22
CA ARG A 109 -11.46 4.96 3.95
C ARG A 109 -10.01 5.41 4.07
N ALA A 110 -9.09 4.49 4.35
CA ALA A 110 -7.66 4.78 4.44
C ALA A 110 -7.12 5.25 3.09
N ALA A 111 -7.49 4.57 1.99
CA ALA A 111 -7.12 4.96 0.64
C ALA A 111 -7.66 6.36 0.27
N PHE A 112 -8.92 6.67 0.63
CA PHE A 112 -9.49 8.00 0.41
C PHE A 112 -8.69 9.12 1.11
N TRP A 113 -8.44 8.97 2.41
CA TRP A 113 -7.66 9.96 3.16
C TRP A 113 -6.21 10.03 2.69
N ALA A 114 -5.63 8.91 2.26
CA ALA A 114 -4.27 8.87 1.73
C ALA A 114 -4.18 9.68 0.44
N VAL A 115 -5.08 9.43 -0.53
CA VAL A 115 -5.11 10.17 -1.80
C VAL A 115 -5.33 11.68 -1.56
N LEU A 116 -6.22 12.05 -0.63
CA LEU A 116 -6.46 13.46 -0.31
C LEU A 116 -5.22 14.14 0.27
N ILE A 117 -4.63 13.57 1.33
CA ILE A 117 -3.53 14.21 2.06
C ILE A 117 -2.25 14.18 1.22
N VAL A 118 -1.95 13.03 0.59
CA VAL A 118 -0.78 12.88 -0.27
C VAL A 118 -0.91 13.77 -1.50
N GLY A 119 -2.09 13.83 -2.14
CA GLY A 119 -2.31 14.69 -3.31
C GLY A 119 -2.15 16.18 -3.00
N VAL A 120 -2.64 16.65 -1.85
CA VAL A 120 -2.43 18.03 -1.42
C VAL A 120 -0.96 18.31 -1.13
N ALA A 121 -0.29 17.41 -0.40
CA ALA A 121 1.13 17.55 -0.11
C ALA A 121 1.96 17.54 -1.40
N ASP A 122 1.62 16.69 -2.36
CA ASP A 122 2.31 16.62 -3.64
C ASP A 122 2.13 17.89 -4.46
N ALA A 123 0.91 18.44 -4.56
CA ALA A 123 0.67 19.71 -5.22
C ALA A 123 1.50 20.85 -4.62
N ILE A 124 1.63 20.91 -3.29
CA ILE A 124 2.47 21.89 -2.59
C ILE A 124 3.95 21.64 -2.91
N MET A 125 4.40 20.40 -2.87
CA MET A 125 5.79 20.03 -3.16
C MET A 125 6.19 20.36 -4.60
N SER A 126 5.29 20.08 -5.55
CA SER A 126 5.47 20.40 -6.97
C SER A 126 5.55 21.92 -7.19
N PHE A 127 4.71 22.72 -6.50
CA PHE A 127 4.84 24.17 -6.52
C PHE A 127 6.17 24.67 -5.92
N MET A 128 6.56 24.16 -4.74
CA MET A 128 7.84 24.51 -4.10
C MET A 128 9.07 24.12 -4.94
N ARG A 129 8.94 23.09 -5.77
CA ARG A 129 9.99 22.65 -6.68
C ARG A 129 10.15 23.61 -7.85
N VAL A 130 9.04 24.01 -8.46
CA VAL A 130 9.03 24.91 -9.62
C VAL A 130 9.63 26.27 -9.29
N GLU A 131 9.28 26.83 -8.13
CA GLU A 131 9.75 28.14 -7.69
C GLU A 131 11.12 28.08 -6.95
N ASP A 132 11.79 26.91 -6.95
CA ASP A 132 13.04 26.66 -6.20
C ASP A 132 12.95 26.93 -4.67
N PHE A 133 11.75 27.15 -4.13
CA PHE A 133 11.54 27.43 -2.70
C PHE A 133 11.98 26.29 -1.79
N HIS A 134 11.96 25.04 -2.27
CA HIS A 134 12.44 23.89 -1.51
C HIS A 134 13.88 24.05 -0.99
N LYS A 135 14.77 24.72 -1.74
CA LYS A 135 16.15 25.03 -1.29
C LYS A 135 16.19 26.09 -0.21
N THR A 136 15.28 27.07 -0.27
CA THR A 136 15.19 28.13 0.76
C THR A 136 14.61 27.63 2.08
N VAL A 137 13.68 26.68 2.04
CA VAL A 137 13.01 26.14 3.24
C VAL A 137 13.83 25.04 3.92
N PHE A 138 14.46 24.16 3.14
CA PHE A 138 15.17 22.97 3.65
C PHE A 138 16.70 23.05 3.51
N GLY A 139 17.23 24.12 2.94
CA GLY A 139 18.64 24.26 2.56
C GLY A 139 18.99 23.48 1.29
N ASP A 140 20.19 23.70 0.74
CA ASP A 140 20.61 23.09 -0.54
C ASP A 140 20.63 21.55 -0.49
N LEU A 141 21.14 20.98 0.60
CA LEU A 141 21.22 19.53 0.78
C LEU A 141 19.85 18.90 1.05
N GLY A 142 19.02 19.52 1.90
CA GLY A 142 17.68 19.03 2.21
C GLY A 142 16.72 19.17 1.03
N GLY A 143 16.79 20.28 0.31
CA GLY A 143 16.05 20.51 -0.92
C GLY A 143 16.39 19.48 -2.00
N ALA A 144 17.68 19.18 -2.21
CA ALA A 144 18.10 18.20 -3.20
C ALA A 144 17.58 16.77 -2.89
N ILE A 145 17.56 16.37 -1.62
CA ILE A 145 17.03 15.07 -1.19
C ILE A 145 15.51 15.00 -1.43
N ILE A 146 14.79 16.05 -1.06
CA ILE A 146 13.32 16.09 -1.20
C ILE A 146 12.90 16.18 -2.68
N ALA A 147 13.72 16.80 -3.54
CA ALA A 147 13.49 16.86 -4.98
C ALA A 147 13.61 15.49 -5.67
N LEU A 148 14.25 14.51 -5.04
CA LEU A 148 14.36 13.15 -5.58
C LEU A 148 13.04 12.38 -5.38
N PRO A 149 12.43 11.82 -6.44
CA PRO A 149 11.18 11.07 -6.33
C PRO A 149 11.23 9.90 -5.33
N SER A 150 12.34 9.16 -5.29
CA SER A 150 12.53 8.02 -4.37
C SER A 150 12.54 8.43 -2.91
N SER A 151 13.16 9.57 -2.60
CA SER A 151 13.26 10.10 -1.24
C SER A 151 11.93 10.73 -0.79
N ARG A 152 11.25 11.43 -1.69
CA ARG A 152 9.91 12.00 -1.44
C ARG A 152 8.89 10.92 -1.07
N GLY A 153 8.91 9.79 -1.78
CA GLY A 153 8.08 8.63 -1.47
C GLY A 153 8.23 8.15 -0.04
N ILE A 154 9.47 7.89 0.39
CA ILE A 154 9.75 7.32 1.71
C ILE A 154 9.57 8.35 2.83
N TYR A 155 10.05 9.59 2.66
CA TYR A 155 10.09 10.57 3.75
C TYR A 155 8.85 11.45 3.87
N ILE A 156 8.10 11.65 2.79
CA ILE A 156 6.91 12.52 2.80
C ILE A 156 5.66 11.66 2.64
N HIS A 157 5.54 10.89 1.56
CA HIS A 157 4.28 10.19 1.27
C HIS A 157 3.97 9.07 2.27
N VAL A 158 4.96 8.23 2.64
CA VAL A 158 4.72 7.13 3.60
C VAL A 158 4.24 7.62 4.98
N PRO A 159 4.86 8.62 5.62
CA PRO A 159 4.33 9.18 6.87
C PRO A 159 2.92 9.74 6.72
N LEU A 160 2.62 10.42 5.62
CA LEU A 160 1.29 10.96 5.35
C LEU A 160 0.24 9.85 5.14
N ILE A 161 0.60 8.75 4.49
CA ILE A 161 -0.25 7.56 4.36
C ILE A 161 -0.55 6.95 5.74
N ILE A 162 0.42 6.92 6.65
CA ILE A 162 0.21 6.45 8.03
C ILE A 162 -0.77 7.37 8.76
N VAL A 163 -0.59 8.69 8.64
CA VAL A 163 -1.52 9.67 9.23
C VAL A 163 -2.93 9.49 8.65
N ALA A 164 -3.05 9.32 7.34
CA ALA A 164 -4.33 9.05 6.68
C ALA A 164 -5.01 7.77 7.19
N ALA A 165 -4.24 6.70 7.40
CA ALA A 165 -4.75 5.47 7.97
C ALA A 165 -5.24 5.68 9.43
N LEU A 166 -4.53 6.47 10.24
CA LEU A 166 -4.97 6.83 11.59
C LEU A 166 -6.25 7.67 11.59
N ILE A 167 -6.39 8.61 10.65
CA ILE A 167 -7.62 9.39 10.48
C ILE A 167 -8.78 8.46 10.08
N ALA A 168 -8.56 7.52 9.17
CA ALA A 168 -9.56 6.55 8.73
C ALA A 168 -10.04 5.58 9.83
N LEU A 169 -9.28 5.42 10.91
CA LEU A 169 -9.75 4.71 12.12
C LEU A 169 -10.78 5.52 12.91
N ARG A 170 -10.64 6.85 12.91
CA ARG A 170 -11.53 7.77 13.65
C ARG A 170 -12.77 8.12 12.83
N ASP A 171 -12.59 8.46 11.56
CA ASP A 171 -13.65 8.94 10.67
C ASP A 171 -14.21 7.79 9.84
N LYS A 172 -15.48 7.45 10.10
CA LYS A 172 -16.15 6.28 9.51
C LYS A 172 -16.88 6.55 8.20
N SER A 173 -17.03 7.81 7.79
CA SER A 173 -17.81 8.20 6.61
C SER A 173 -16.92 8.80 5.52
N VAL A 174 -16.98 8.22 4.33
CA VAL A 174 -16.41 8.79 3.09
C VAL A 174 -17.53 8.77 2.05
N SER A 175 -17.78 9.92 1.41
CA SER A 175 -18.78 10.01 0.33
C SER A 175 -18.10 9.98 -1.02
N LEU A 176 -18.67 9.21 -1.96
CA LEU A 176 -18.25 9.22 -3.37
C LEU A 176 -18.24 10.64 -3.95
N VAL A 177 -19.19 11.48 -3.52
CA VAL A 177 -19.29 12.88 -3.96
C VAL A 177 -18.02 13.67 -3.63
N TRP A 178 -17.41 13.41 -2.47
CA TRP A 178 -16.15 14.05 -2.11
C TRP A 178 -15.01 13.60 -3.00
N LEU A 179 -14.94 12.31 -3.35
CA LEU A 179 -13.92 11.78 -4.26
C LEU A 179 -14.04 12.42 -5.66
N THR A 180 -15.26 12.48 -6.21
CA THR A 180 -15.47 13.09 -7.53
C THR A 180 -15.14 14.58 -7.52
N LEU A 181 -15.47 15.28 -6.42
CA LEU A 181 -15.14 16.70 -6.28
C LEU A 181 -13.62 16.91 -6.26
N LEU A 182 -12.87 16.07 -5.55
CA LEU A 182 -11.40 16.17 -5.48
C LEU A 182 -10.75 15.99 -6.85
N VAL A 183 -11.23 15.03 -7.65
CA VAL A 183 -10.72 14.81 -9.01
C VAL A 183 -10.97 16.05 -9.88
N VAL A 184 -12.17 16.62 -9.83
CA VAL A 184 -12.50 17.84 -10.59
C VAL A 184 -11.63 19.02 -10.14
N ILE A 185 -11.43 19.20 -8.83
CA ILE A 185 -10.56 20.24 -8.29
C ILE A 185 -9.11 20.02 -8.75
N ALA A 186 -8.60 18.79 -8.71
CA ALA A 186 -7.24 18.46 -9.14
C ALA A 186 -7.03 18.80 -10.62
N GLU A 187 -7.93 18.32 -11.50
CA GLU A 187 -7.90 18.64 -12.93
C GLU A 187 -8.00 20.14 -13.19
N PHE A 188 -8.87 20.85 -12.47
CA PHE A 188 -8.98 22.30 -12.57
C PHE A 188 -7.67 23.00 -12.16
N LEU A 189 -7.04 22.58 -11.06
CA LEU A 189 -5.75 23.14 -10.62
C LEU A 189 -4.65 22.90 -11.66
N ILE A 190 -4.60 21.72 -12.26
CA ILE A 190 -3.63 21.38 -13.32
C ILE A 190 -3.85 22.30 -14.54
N VAL A 191 -5.10 22.48 -14.96
CA VAL A 191 -5.46 23.37 -16.07
C VAL A 191 -5.07 24.82 -15.77
N VAL A 192 -5.36 25.32 -14.57
CA VAL A 192 -4.96 26.66 -14.13
C VAL A 192 -3.44 26.80 -14.11
N GLY A 193 -2.72 25.82 -13.54
CA GLY A 193 -1.26 25.80 -13.50
C GLY A 193 -0.63 25.82 -14.89
N ARG A 194 -1.24 25.11 -15.85
CA ARG A 194 -0.82 25.12 -17.25
C ARG A 194 -1.03 26.50 -17.90
N PHE A 195 -2.22 27.09 -17.77
CA PHE A 195 -2.54 28.32 -18.52
C PHE A 195 -1.94 29.59 -17.94
N ILE A 196 -1.87 29.71 -16.61
CA ILE A 196 -1.35 30.91 -15.96
C ILE A 196 0.18 30.89 -15.92
N TYR A 197 0.77 29.73 -15.64
CA TYR A 197 2.19 29.63 -15.32
C TYR A 197 3.01 28.77 -16.30
N GLY A 198 2.37 28.07 -17.24
CA GLY A 198 3.08 27.18 -18.18
C GLY A 198 3.65 25.91 -17.54
N TYR A 199 3.17 25.51 -16.35
CA TYR A 199 3.71 24.41 -15.55
C TYR A 199 3.23 23.01 -15.98
N GLU A 200 3.08 22.79 -17.29
CA GLU A 200 2.46 21.58 -17.85
C GLU A 200 3.09 20.28 -17.34
N GLN A 201 4.42 20.18 -17.30
CA GLN A 201 5.09 18.94 -16.92
C GLN A 201 5.37 18.80 -15.42
N THR A 202 5.38 19.88 -14.65
CA THR A 202 5.75 19.84 -13.23
C THR A 202 4.60 19.45 -12.31
N PHE A 203 3.35 19.72 -12.70
CA PHE A 203 2.17 19.19 -12.01
C PHE A 203 1.73 17.80 -12.53
N MET A 204 2.09 17.44 -13.77
CA MET A 204 1.76 16.13 -14.36
C MET A 204 2.84 15.07 -14.11
N GLY A 205 4.05 15.44 -13.68
CA GLY A 205 5.17 14.52 -13.51
C GLY A 205 5.14 13.66 -12.24
N ASP A 206 4.31 14.02 -11.25
CA ASP A 206 4.16 13.29 -9.96
C ASP A 206 2.78 12.61 -9.78
N LEU A 207 1.87 12.76 -10.74
CA LEU A 207 0.61 12.00 -10.82
C LEU A 207 0.84 10.62 -11.45
#